data_AF-A0A1F2TPR3-F1
#
_entry.id   AF-A0A1F2TPR3-F1
#
_cell.length_a   1.000
_cell.length_b   1.000
_cell.length_c   1.000
_cell.angle_alpha   90.00
_cell.angle_beta   90.00
_cell.angle_gamma   90.00
#
_symmetry.space_group_name_H-M   'P 1'
#
loop_
_entity.id
_entity.type
_entity.pdbx_description
1 polymer ?
#
loop_
_entity_poly.entity_id
_entity_poly.type
_entity_poly.pdbx_seq_one_letter_code
_entity_poly.pdbx_strand_id
1 'polypeptide(L)'
;MRFQRLFAAFVGVVLLSASTAPAAGQLGSRPAEEWIRTLDGPVRVAGLKIDEIVAAMKLRPGQTVADIGAGSGLLEVPLARAVSPRGRVYAVEIDAGFFPEIRKRVAAAQLTNVETVLGKFTDPVLPVKIVDVALFHDVIHHVEGRAAYLKTLAGYLAPSGRIVVVDYEPGRGPHRGQPDLEVTREQLAGWTKDAGLVQVEDITLFPDKYFLVFARKPLFRP
;
A
#
# COMPACT_ATOMS: atom_id res chain seq x y z
N MET A 1 70.78 38.33 0.14
CA MET A 1 69.65 38.45 -0.82
C MET A 1 68.52 37.55 -0.34
N ARG A 2 67.38 38.15 0.03
CA ARG A 2 66.17 37.48 0.52
C ARG A 2 65.41 36.87 -0.66
N PHE A 3 65.02 35.60 -0.57
CA PHE A 3 63.97 35.02 -1.40
C PHE A 3 62.97 34.31 -0.47
N GLN A 4 61.89 35.01 -0.14
CA GLN A 4 60.68 34.42 0.44
C GLN A 4 59.97 33.62 -0.64
N ARG A 5 59.77 32.31 -0.42
CA ARG A 5 58.85 31.49 -1.21
C ARG A 5 57.50 31.50 -0.50
N LEU A 6 56.50 32.17 -1.09
CA LEU A 6 55.10 32.03 -0.71
C LEU A 6 54.62 30.62 -1.07
N PHE A 7 54.17 29.84 -0.09
CA PHE A 7 53.33 28.68 -0.32
C PHE A 7 51.88 29.13 -0.22
N ALA A 8 51.19 29.22 -1.36
CA ALA A 8 49.75 29.42 -1.39
C ALA A 8 49.06 28.09 -1.08
N ALA A 9 48.39 27.99 0.07
CA ALA A 9 47.53 26.86 0.41
C ALA A 9 46.24 26.96 -0.41
N PHE A 10 46.05 26.03 -1.35
CA PHE A 10 44.79 25.88 -2.09
C PHE A 10 43.82 25.09 -1.20
N VAL A 11 42.94 25.79 -0.48
CA VAL A 11 41.79 25.16 0.19
C VAL A 11 40.77 24.85 -0.90
N GLY A 12 40.79 23.61 -1.40
CA GLY A 12 39.74 23.08 -2.25
C GLY A 12 38.46 22.92 -1.43
N VAL A 13 37.55 23.89 -1.54
CA VAL A 13 36.18 23.73 -1.05
C VAL A 13 35.47 22.76 -1.99
N VAL A 14 35.40 21.49 -1.60
CA VAL A 14 34.49 20.52 -2.22
C VAL A 14 33.10 20.85 -1.66
N LEU A 15 32.35 21.66 -2.40
CA LEU A 15 30.90 21.77 -2.22
C LEU A 15 30.30 20.42 -2.62
N LEU A 16 30.05 19.55 -1.64
CA LEU A 16 29.10 18.45 -1.82
C LEU A 16 27.74 19.10 -2.08
N SER A 17 27.40 19.24 -3.36
CA SER A 17 26.02 19.45 -3.77
C SER A 17 25.26 18.18 -3.38
N ALA A 18 24.61 18.19 -2.23
CA ALA A 18 23.54 17.26 -1.93
C ALA A 18 22.46 17.50 -2.98
N SER A 19 22.47 16.66 -4.02
CA SER A 19 21.40 16.60 -5.01
C SER A 19 20.15 16.15 -4.29
N THR A 20 19.33 17.09 -3.85
CA THR A 20 17.94 16.84 -3.48
C THR A 20 17.19 16.57 -4.79
N ALA A 21 17.21 15.32 -5.24
CA ALA A 21 16.20 14.87 -6.17
C ALA A 21 14.84 15.11 -5.50
N PRO A 22 13.90 15.82 -6.14
CA PRO A 22 12.55 15.90 -5.60
C PRO A 22 11.98 14.47 -5.58
N ALA A 23 11.33 14.11 -4.48
CA ALA A 23 10.58 12.86 -4.33
C ALA A 23 9.43 12.82 -5.35
N ALA A 24 9.75 12.49 -6.59
CA ALA A 24 8.81 12.32 -7.68
C ALA A 24 8.20 10.92 -7.54
N GLY A 25 7.03 10.84 -6.90
CA GLY A 25 6.28 9.60 -6.78
C GLY A 25 5.28 9.51 -5.62
N GLN A 26 5.27 10.46 -4.68
CA GLN A 26 4.32 10.45 -3.56
C GLN A 26 3.03 11.23 -3.88
N LEU A 27 1.90 10.66 -3.41
CA LEU A 27 0.58 11.31 -3.33
C LEU A 27 0.63 12.72 -2.70
N GLY A 28 1.68 13.09 -1.97
CA GLY A 28 1.90 14.42 -1.39
C GLY A 28 2.14 15.57 -2.39
N SER A 29 2.06 15.32 -3.70
CA SER A 29 2.29 16.37 -4.72
C SER A 29 1.08 17.29 -4.93
N ARG A 30 -0.14 16.88 -4.51
CA ARG A 30 -1.41 17.58 -4.77
C ARG A 30 -2.42 17.37 -3.63
N PRO A 31 -3.39 18.28 -3.44
CA PRO A 31 -4.49 18.10 -2.48
C PRO A 31 -5.33 16.85 -2.79
N ALA A 32 -5.91 16.24 -1.74
CA ALA A 32 -6.75 15.04 -1.86
C ALA A 32 -7.92 15.23 -2.84
N GLU A 33 -8.56 16.41 -2.88
CA GLU A 33 -9.67 16.70 -3.77
C GLU A 33 -9.30 16.60 -5.26
N GLU A 34 -8.06 16.95 -5.60
CA GLU A 34 -7.55 16.79 -6.96
C GLU A 34 -7.27 15.32 -7.27
N TRP A 35 -6.67 14.59 -6.33
CA TRP A 35 -6.41 13.17 -6.48
C TRP A 35 -7.68 12.35 -6.62
N ILE A 36 -8.74 12.67 -5.87
CA ILE A 36 -10.03 12.00 -5.95
C ILE A 36 -10.55 11.99 -7.39
N ARG A 37 -10.40 13.08 -8.15
CA ARG A 37 -10.81 13.14 -9.57
C ARG A 37 -10.05 12.15 -10.45
N THR A 38 -8.76 11.94 -10.18
CA THR A 38 -7.93 10.96 -10.89
C THR A 38 -8.27 9.53 -10.46
N LEU A 39 -8.38 9.29 -9.15
CA LEU A 39 -8.68 7.97 -8.58
C LEU A 39 -10.05 7.47 -9.01
N ASP A 40 -11.04 8.35 -9.07
CA ASP A 40 -12.43 8.08 -9.46
C ASP A 40 -12.67 8.20 -10.97
N GLY A 41 -11.61 8.43 -11.76
CA GLY A 41 -11.71 8.49 -13.21
C GLY A 41 -12.31 7.20 -13.77
N PRO A 42 -13.33 7.25 -14.66
CA PRO A 42 -14.13 6.09 -15.05
C PRO A 42 -13.29 4.98 -15.71
N VAL A 43 -12.27 5.35 -16.48
CA VAL A 43 -11.32 4.41 -17.09
C VAL A 43 -10.54 3.65 -16.03
N ARG A 44 -10.06 4.35 -14.99
CA ARG A 44 -9.34 3.73 -13.87
C ARG A 44 -10.27 2.80 -13.11
N VAL A 45 -11.44 3.29 -12.71
CA VAL A 45 -12.43 2.51 -11.94
C VAL A 45 -12.82 1.22 -12.67
N ALA A 46 -13.07 1.27 -13.98
CA ALA A 46 -13.36 0.07 -14.78
C ALA A 46 -12.19 -0.93 -14.79
N GLY A 47 -10.95 -0.45 -14.74
CA GLY A 47 -9.75 -1.28 -14.69
C GLY A 47 -9.44 -1.90 -13.33
N LEU A 48 -10.08 -1.42 -12.24
CA LEU A 48 -9.82 -1.91 -10.88
C LEU A 48 -10.40 -3.30 -10.62
N LYS A 49 -11.42 -3.74 -11.38
CA LYS A 49 -12.11 -5.04 -11.18
C LYS A 49 -12.48 -5.30 -9.71
N ILE A 50 -13.07 -4.29 -9.06
CA ILE A 50 -13.29 -4.27 -7.60
C ILE A 50 -14.12 -5.48 -7.15
N ASP A 51 -15.23 -5.76 -7.84
CA ASP A 51 -16.11 -6.85 -7.47
C ASP A 51 -15.41 -8.21 -7.60
N GLU A 52 -14.59 -8.38 -8.64
CA GLU A 52 -13.81 -9.59 -8.87
C GLU A 52 -12.68 -9.77 -7.85
N ILE A 53 -11.99 -8.68 -7.46
CA ILE A 53 -11.00 -8.72 -6.37
C ILE A 53 -11.67 -9.17 -5.07
N VAL A 54 -12.78 -8.52 -4.70
CA VAL A 54 -13.50 -8.82 -3.44
C VAL A 54 -14.00 -10.26 -3.44
N ALA A 55 -14.51 -10.76 -4.56
CA ALA A 55 -14.92 -12.15 -4.71
C ALA A 55 -13.73 -13.12 -4.59
N ALA A 56 -12.62 -12.84 -5.27
CA ALA A 56 -11.42 -13.67 -5.24
C ALA A 56 -10.76 -13.70 -3.85
N MET A 57 -10.87 -12.61 -3.08
CA MET A 57 -10.43 -12.57 -1.69
C MET A 57 -11.23 -13.52 -0.79
N LYS A 58 -12.42 -14.02 -1.17
CA LYS A 58 -13.21 -14.98 -0.38
C LYS A 58 -13.38 -14.52 1.08
N LEU A 59 -13.72 -13.24 1.26
CA LEU A 59 -13.97 -12.66 2.57
C LEU A 59 -15.16 -13.38 3.24
N ARG A 60 -15.09 -13.54 4.55
CA ARG A 60 -16.11 -14.18 5.36
C ARG A 60 -16.81 -13.16 6.26
N PRO A 61 -18.10 -13.36 6.58
CA PRO A 61 -18.79 -12.57 7.58
C PRO A 61 -18.02 -12.51 8.91
N GLY A 62 -17.92 -11.33 9.50
CA GLY A 62 -17.23 -11.10 10.77
C GLY A 62 -15.73 -10.84 10.67
N GLN A 63 -15.11 -10.93 9.48
CA GLN A 63 -13.69 -10.66 9.33
C GLN A 63 -13.35 -9.17 9.48
N THR A 64 -12.14 -8.91 9.96
CA THR A 64 -11.51 -7.59 10.00
C THR A 64 -10.58 -7.41 8.81
N VAL A 65 -10.85 -6.40 7.99
CA VAL A 65 -10.06 -6.04 6.81
C VAL A 65 -9.37 -4.70 7.03
N ALA A 66 -8.10 -4.59 6.66
CA ALA A 66 -7.40 -3.32 6.54
C ALA A 66 -7.12 -3.03 5.07
N ASP A 67 -7.71 -1.98 4.51
CA ASP A 67 -7.40 -1.49 3.16
C ASP A 67 -6.28 -0.45 3.28
N ILE A 68 -5.07 -0.80 2.83
CA ILE A 68 -3.88 0.04 2.96
C ILE A 68 -3.75 0.93 1.74
N GLY A 69 -3.84 2.24 1.95
CA GLY A 69 -3.90 3.24 0.88
C GLY A 69 -5.30 3.33 0.28
N ALA A 70 -6.31 3.49 1.15
CA ALA A 70 -7.73 3.48 0.76
C ALA A 70 -8.10 4.55 -0.29
N GLY A 71 -7.32 5.63 -0.41
CA GLY A 71 -7.54 6.71 -1.38
C GLY A 71 -8.96 7.27 -1.28
N SER A 72 -9.67 7.36 -2.41
CA SER A 72 -11.06 7.86 -2.43
C SER A 72 -12.10 6.91 -1.81
N GLY A 73 -11.71 5.71 -1.36
CA GLY A 73 -12.60 4.75 -0.72
C GLY A 73 -13.45 3.92 -1.68
N LEU A 74 -12.94 3.65 -2.89
CA LEU A 74 -13.65 2.88 -3.92
C LEU A 74 -13.95 1.43 -3.50
N LEU A 75 -13.07 0.82 -2.69
CA LEU A 75 -13.24 -0.57 -2.25
C LEU A 75 -14.07 -0.70 -0.96
N GLU A 76 -14.27 0.39 -0.20
CA GLU A 76 -14.80 0.33 1.15
C GLU A 76 -16.22 -0.25 1.23
N VAL A 77 -17.10 0.17 0.33
CA VAL A 77 -18.48 -0.32 0.29
C VAL A 77 -18.54 -1.82 -0.08
N PRO A 78 -17.87 -2.29 -1.15
CA PRO A 78 -17.75 -3.72 -1.45
C PRO A 78 -17.14 -4.55 -0.33
N LEU A 79 -16.01 -4.11 0.26
CA LEU A 79 -15.35 -4.81 1.36
C LEU A 79 -16.27 -4.92 2.58
N ALA A 80 -16.92 -3.83 2.97
CA ALA A 80 -17.82 -3.77 4.11
C ALA A 80 -19.04 -4.67 3.96
N ARG A 81 -19.60 -4.75 2.75
CA ARG A 81 -20.70 -5.69 2.44
C ARG A 81 -20.22 -7.13 2.53
N ALA A 82 -19.04 -7.44 1.99
CA ALA A 82 -18.49 -8.80 1.97
C ALA A 82 -18.23 -9.36 3.38
N VAL A 83 -17.78 -8.52 4.32
CA VAL A 83 -17.56 -8.95 5.72
C VAL A 83 -18.83 -8.88 6.59
N SER A 84 -19.96 -8.45 6.03
CA SER A 84 -21.25 -8.32 6.73
C SER A 84 -21.21 -7.33 7.92
N PRO A 85 -22.37 -6.95 8.53
CA PRO A 85 -22.40 -5.94 9.59
C PRO A 85 -21.60 -6.25 10.86
N ARG A 86 -21.24 -7.52 11.09
CA ARG A 86 -20.40 -7.95 12.22
C ARG A 86 -18.90 -7.87 11.92
N GLY A 87 -18.50 -7.76 10.66
CA GLY A 87 -17.11 -7.53 10.27
C GLY A 87 -16.72 -6.07 10.44
N ARG A 88 -15.47 -5.76 10.11
CA ARG A 88 -14.92 -4.40 10.18
C ARG A 88 -13.99 -4.16 9.00
N VAL A 89 -14.07 -2.98 8.41
CA VAL A 89 -13.08 -2.50 7.44
C VAL A 89 -12.41 -1.25 8.02
N TYR A 90 -11.08 -1.25 8.01
CA TYR A 90 -10.24 -0.11 8.34
C TYR A 90 -9.67 0.47 7.05
N ALA A 91 -10.17 1.64 6.68
CA ALA A 91 -9.69 2.42 5.54
C ALA A 91 -8.43 3.18 5.97
N VAL A 92 -7.25 2.61 5.74
CA VAL A 92 -5.97 3.19 6.16
C VAL A 92 -5.46 4.13 5.08
N GLU A 93 -5.32 5.40 5.41
CA GLU A 93 -4.84 6.43 4.49
C GLU A 93 -3.89 7.39 5.22
N ILE A 94 -2.89 7.92 4.51
CA ILE A 94 -1.88 8.81 5.10
C ILE A 94 -2.28 10.28 5.03
N ASP A 95 -3.17 10.61 4.10
CA ASP A 95 -3.75 11.95 3.95
C ASP A 95 -5.22 11.96 4.41
N ALA A 96 -5.47 12.62 5.55
CA ALA A 96 -6.81 12.77 6.10
C ALA A 96 -7.78 13.54 5.17
N GLY A 97 -7.28 14.24 4.15
CA GLY A 97 -8.07 14.90 3.12
C GLY A 97 -8.99 13.95 2.34
N PHE A 98 -8.70 12.65 2.29
CA PHE A 98 -9.58 11.66 1.67
C PHE A 98 -10.77 11.23 2.55
N PHE A 99 -10.70 11.44 3.86
CA PHE A 99 -11.71 10.94 4.80
C PHE A 99 -13.14 11.43 4.52
N PRO A 100 -13.38 12.71 4.13
CA PRO A 100 -14.72 13.16 3.77
C PRO A 100 -15.35 12.34 2.64
N GLU A 101 -14.60 12.00 1.59
CA GLU A 101 -15.11 11.23 0.45
C GLU A 101 -15.36 9.76 0.83
N ILE A 102 -14.46 9.14 1.59
CA ILE A 102 -14.67 7.79 2.15
C ILE A 102 -15.96 7.75 2.98
N ARG A 103 -16.12 8.68 3.94
CA ARG A 103 -17.29 8.73 4.83
C ARG A 103 -18.58 8.99 4.06
N LYS A 104 -18.54 9.85 3.04
CA LYS A 104 -19.68 10.11 2.16
C LYS A 104 -20.14 8.85 1.44
N ARG A 105 -19.22 8.05 0.90
CA ARG A 105 -19.53 6.77 0.22
C ARG A 105 -20.15 5.74 1.18
N VAL A 106 -19.54 5.58 2.34
CA VAL A 106 -20.01 4.68 3.40
C VAL A 106 -21.41 5.08 3.88
N ALA A 107 -21.62 6.38 4.14
CA ALA A 107 -22.91 6.92 4.58
C ALA A 107 -24.00 6.76 3.50
N ALA A 108 -23.69 7.04 2.23
CA ALA A 108 -24.60 6.82 1.10
C ALA A 108 -25.02 5.35 0.96
N ALA A 109 -24.14 4.42 1.32
CA ALA A 109 -24.43 2.99 1.35
C ALA A 109 -25.06 2.50 2.67
N GLN A 110 -25.31 3.40 3.64
CA GLN A 110 -25.88 3.12 4.95
C GLN A 110 -25.10 2.07 5.75
N LEU A 111 -23.78 2.07 5.61
CA LEU A 111 -22.88 1.15 6.30
C LEU A 111 -22.31 1.77 7.58
N THR A 112 -22.08 0.96 8.60
CA THR A 112 -21.54 1.37 9.91
C THR A 112 -20.27 0.62 10.30
N ASN A 113 -19.83 -0.29 9.44
CA ASN A 113 -18.71 -1.20 9.67
C ASN A 113 -17.41 -0.77 8.97
N VAL A 114 -17.29 0.50 8.59
CA VAL A 114 -16.06 1.09 8.03
C VAL A 114 -15.53 2.19 8.96
N GLU A 115 -14.23 2.19 9.22
CA GLU A 115 -13.55 3.19 10.04
C GLU A 115 -12.31 3.74 9.31
N THR A 116 -12.20 5.06 9.20
CA THR A 116 -11.01 5.73 8.63
C THR A 116 -9.88 5.74 9.64
N VAL A 117 -8.69 5.30 9.26
CA VAL A 117 -7.49 5.28 10.11
C VAL A 117 -6.40 6.13 9.46
N LEU A 118 -5.89 7.11 10.21
CA LEU A 118 -4.75 7.92 9.75
C LEU A 118 -3.46 7.14 9.98
N GLY A 119 -2.96 6.53 8.91
CA GLY A 119 -1.71 5.78 8.92
C GLY A 119 -0.48 6.68 8.91
N LYS A 120 0.69 6.04 8.95
CA LYS A 120 2.01 6.66 8.76
C LYS A 120 2.74 5.93 7.64
N PHE A 121 3.76 6.56 7.06
CA PHE A 121 4.61 5.94 6.05
C PHE A 121 5.26 4.63 6.52
N THR A 122 5.38 4.43 7.83
CA THR A 122 6.06 3.28 8.43
C THR A 122 5.13 2.31 9.18
N ASP A 123 3.88 2.70 9.45
CA ASP A 123 2.96 1.93 10.31
C ASP A 123 1.50 2.24 9.91
N PRO A 124 0.62 1.26 9.72
CA PRO A 124 -0.79 1.50 9.45
C PRO A 124 -1.57 2.11 10.64
N VAL A 125 -1.03 2.07 11.86
CA VAL A 125 -1.63 2.63 13.09
C VAL A 125 -3.04 2.07 13.35
N LEU A 126 -3.26 0.79 13.03
CA LEU A 126 -4.55 0.15 13.24
C LEU A 126 -4.90 0.11 14.74
N PRO A 127 -6.17 0.35 15.12
CA PRO A 127 -6.60 0.33 16.52
C PRO A 127 -6.73 -1.09 17.10
N VAL A 128 -6.55 -2.12 16.27
CA VAL A 128 -6.65 -3.54 16.64
C VAL A 128 -5.36 -4.27 16.28
N LYS A 129 -5.10 -5.43 16.91
CA LYS A 129 -3.95 -6.30 16.59
C LYS A 129 -4.36 -7.66 16.00
N ILE A 130 -5.61 -7.76 15.52
CA ILE A 130 -6.17 -8.97 14.91
C ILE A 130 -6.84 -8.55 13.60
N VAL A 131 -6.07 -8.53 12.52
CA VAL A 131 -6.55 -8.30 11.16
C VAL A 131 -6.57 -9.64 10.41
N ASP A 132 -7.72 -9.99 9.84
CA ASP A 132 -7.87 -11.20 9.04
C ASP A 132 -7.27 -11.02 7.64
N VAL A 133 -7.46 -9.85 7.03
CA VAL A 133 -6.96 -9.55 5.69
C VAL A 133 -6.44 -8.11 5.63
N ALA A 134 -5.17 -7.93 5.26
CA ALA A 134 -4.65 -6.63 4.86
C ALA A 134 -4.52 -6.59 3.34
N LEU A 135 -5.11 -5.59 2.70
CA LEU A 135 -5.12 -5.41 1.24
C LEU A 135 -4.24 -4.24 0.84
N PHE A 136 -3.44 -4.44 -0.21
CA PHE A 136 -2.87 -3.38 -1.02
C PHE A 136 -3.43 -3.53 -2.44
N HIS A 137 -4.03 -2.48 -2.99
CA HIS A 137 -4.44 -2.45 -4.39
C HIS A 137 -3.92 -1.18 -5.07
N ASP A 138 -2.90 -1.33 -5.92
CA ASP A 138 -2.16 -0.23 -6.55
C ASP A 138 -1.50 0.70 -5.52
N VAL A 139 -0.90 0.13 -4.46
CA VAL A 139 -0.34 0.90 -3.33
C VAL A 139 1.07 0.47 -2.95
N ILE A 140 1.43 -0.82 -3.03
CA ILE A 140 2.70 -1.28 -2.43
C ILE A 140 3.92 -0.64 -3.14
N HIS A 141 3.78 -0.27 -4.42
CA HIS A 141 4.80 0.49 -5.13
C HIS A 141 4.99 1.93 -4.64
N HIS A 142 4.04 2.52 -3.91
CA HIS A 142 4.21 3.84 -3.28
C HIS A 142 4.78 3.79 -1.85
N VAL A 143 4.81 2.60 -1.24
CA VAL A 143 5.32 2.44 0.12
C VAL A 143 6.85 2.49 0.12
N GLU A 144 7.42 3.47 0.81
CA GLU A 144 8.86 3.50 1.09
C GLU A 144 9.21 2.49 2.20
N GLY A 145 10.41 1.90 2.16
CA GLY A 145 10.82 0.94 3.18
C GLY A 145 9.90 -0.31 3.25
N ARG A 146 9.41 -0.78 2.10
CA ARG A 146 8.43 -1.88 1.93
C ARG A 146 8.66 -3.08 2.86
N ALA A 147 9.90 -3.54 2.99
CA ALA A 147 10.26 -4.63 3.89
C ALA A 147 9.91 -4.34 5.36
N ALA A 148 10.26 -3.15 5.86
CA ALA A 148 9.98 -2.73 7.22
C ALA A 148 8.47 -2.49 7.44
N TYR A 149 7.77 -1.91 6.45
CA TYR A 149 6.32 -1.73 6.52
C TYR A 149 5.59 -3.07 6.57
N LEU A 150 5.91 -4.01 5.67
CA LEU A 150 5.31 -5.35 5.64
C LEU A 150 5.58 -6.12 6.94
N LYS A 151 6.78 -6.00 7.52
CA LYS A 151 7.10 -6.57 8.82
C LYS A 151 6.26 -5.98 9.95
N THR A 152 6.06 -4.66 9.94
CA THR A 152 5.21 -3.95 10.90
C THR A 152 3.75 -4.40 10.75
N LEU A 153 3.23 -4.41 9.52
CA LEU A 153 1.89 -4.86 9.19
C LEU A 153 1.64 -6.33 9.58
N ALA A 154 2.60 -7.22 9.39
CA ALA A 154 2.50 -8.61 9.81
C ALA A 154 2.29 -8.78 11.33
N GLY A 155 2.72 -7.81 12.14
CA GLY A 155 2.46 -7.74 13.58
C GLY A 155 1.01 -7.39 13.96
N TYR A 156 0.19 -6.95 13.00
CA TYR A 156 -1.25 -6.69 13.17
C TYR A 156 -2.13 -7.86 12.76
N LEU A 157 -1.57 -8.85 12.04
CA LEU A 157 -2.36 -9.96 11.50
C LEU A 157 -2.77 -10.94 12.60
N ALA A 158 -4.00 -11.43 12.48
CA ALA A 158 -4.45 -12.64 13.18
C ALA A 158 -3.51 -13.83 12.87
N PRO A 159 -3.49 -14.89 13.70
CA PRO A 159 -2.71 -16.10 13.41
C PRO A 159 -3.05 -16.73 12.04
N SER A 160 -4.31 -16.65 11.62
CA SER A 160 -4.81 -17.09 10.31
C SER A 160 -4.90 -15.95 9.28
N GLY A 161 -4.40 -14.77 9.63
CA GLY A 161 -4.46 -13.58 8.80
C GLY A 161 -3.53 -13.65 7.58
N ARG A 162 -3.84 -12.85 6.56
CA ARG A 162 -3.10 -12.80 5.31
C ARG A 162 -2.94 -11.38 4.77
N ILE A 163 -1.89 -11.17 4.00
CA ILE A 163 -1.69 -9.99 3.17
C ILE A 163 -2.08 -10.34 1.74
N VAL A 164 -2.91 -9.50 1.14
CA VAL A 164 -3.29 -9.56 -0.27
C VAL A 164 -2.68 -8.37 -0.98
N VAL A 165 -1.97 -8.61 -2.07
CA VAL A 165 -1.36 -7.54 -2.89
C VAL A 165 -1.81 -7.71 -4.32
N VAL A 166 -2.48 -6.67 -4.84
CA VAL A 166 -2.83 -6.52 -6.25
C VAL A 166 -2.08 -5.30 -6.76
N ASP A 167 -1.09 -5.52 -7.63
CA ASP A 167 -0.27 -4.42 -8.14
C ASP A 167 0.35 -4.77 -9.50
N TYR A 168 0.89 -3.76 -10.19
CA TYR A 168 1.40 -3.90 -11.55
C TYR A 168 2.65 -4.78 -11.64
N GLU A 169 2.71 -5.57 -12.71
CA GLU A 169 3.95 -6.23 -13.10
C GLU A 169 5.01 -5.20 -13.52
N PRO A 170 6.31 -5.42 -13.26
CA PRO A 170 7.38 -4.58 -13.76
C PRO A 170 7.29 -4.35 -15.28
N GLY A 171 7.52 -3.12 -15.73
CA GLY A 171 7.37 -2.75 -17.13
C GLY A 171 5.92 -2.66 -17.63
N ARG A 172 4.92 -2.71 -16.74
CA ARG A 172 3.49 -2.47 -16.99
C ARG A 172 2.98 -1.31 -16.14
N GLY A 173 1.74 -0.90 -16.37
CA GLY A 173 1.09 0.15 -15.58
C GLY A 173 1.62 1.58 -15.81
N PRO A 174 1.15 2.54 -14.99
CA PRO A 174 1.46 3.96 -15.14
C PRO A 174 2.89 4.33 -14.71
N HIS A 175 3.57 3.46 -13.96
CA HIS A 175 4.94 3.68 -13.45
C HIS A 175 6.02 2.98 -14.27
N ARG A 176 5.68 2.49 -15.47
CA ARG A 176 6.64 1.84 -16.37
C ARG A 176 7.89 2.70 -16.59
N GLY A 177 9.06 2.09 -16.39
CA GLY A 177 10.36 2.76 -16.56
C GLY A 177 10.78 3.63 -15.38
N GLN A 178 10.10 3.50 -14.23
CA GLN A 178 10.48 4.13 -12.96
C GLN A 178 10.90 3.03 -11.97
N PRO A 179 12.18 2.61 -11.94
CA PRO A 179 12.62 1.42 -11.22
C PRO A 179 12.25 1.41 -9.73
N ASP A 180 12.23 2.57 -9.08
CA ASP A 180 11.89 2.68 -7.65
C ASP A 180 10.41 2.40 -7.33
N LEU A 181 9.54 2.45 -8.35
CA LEU A 181 8.10 2.17 -8.30
C LEU A 181 7.74 0.86 -9.01
N GLU A 182 8.71 0.11 -9.53
CA GLU A 182 8.47 -1.22 -10.09
C GLU A 182 8.81 -2.28 -9.02
N VAL A 183 7.80 -2.96 -8.49
CA VAL A 183 7.97 -4.02 -7.48
C VAL A 183 7.87 -5.37 -8.16
N THR A 184 8.91 -6.21 -8.00
CA THR A 184 8.88 -7.58 -8.54
C THR A 184 8.22 -8.56 -7.57
N ARG A 185 7.73 -9.67 -8.12
CA ARG A 185 7.18 -10.79 -7.33
C ARG A 185 8.22 -11.35 -6.36
N GLU A 186 9.47 -11.47 -6.80
CA GLU A 186 10.59 -11.98 -5.99
C GLU A 186 10.92 -11.05 -4.82
N GLN A 187 10.91 -9.74 -5.03
CA GLN A 187 11.09 -8.75 -3.97
C GLN A 187 9.98 -8.89 -2.91
N LEU A 188 8.72 -8.94 -3.37
CA LEU A 188 7.58 -9.08 -2.47
C LEU A 188 7.63 -10.40 -1.70
N ALA A 189 8.00 -11.51 -2.35
CA ALA A 189 8.21 -12.80 -1.70
C ALA A 189 9.36 -12.76 -0.67
N GLY A 190 10.46 -12.05 -0.95
CA GLY A 190 11.56 -11.86 -0.01
C GLY A 190 11.14 -11.05 1.22
N TRP A 191 10.53 -9.89 1.02
CA TRP A 191 10.10 -9.02 2.12
C TRP A 191 9.03 -9.64 3.00
N THR A 192 8.07 -10.35 2.41
CA THR A 192 7.03 -11.06 3.17
C THR A 192 7.59 -12.27 3.91
N LYS A 193 8.58 -12.97 3.34
CA LYS A 193 9.33 -14.02 4.03
C LYS A 193 10.06 -13.50 5.26
N ASP A 194 10.72 -12.36 5.17
CA ASP A 194 11.38 -11.72 6.32
C ASP A 194 10.39 -11.26 7.39
N ALA A 195 9.11 -11.08 7.02
CA ALA A 195 7.99 -10.83 7.92
C ALA A 195 7.33 -12.13 8.47
N GLY A 196 7.85 -13.32 8.12
CA GLY A 196 7.33 -14.61 8.58
C GLY A 196 6.12 -15.12 7.80
N LEU A 197 5.89 -14.61 6.59
CA LEU A 197 4.81 -15.01 5.69
C LEU A 197 5.39 -15.73 4.46
N VAL A 198 4.57 -16.52 3.78
CA VAL A 198 4.93 -17.16 2.51
C VAL A 198 3.79 -16.95 1.52
N GLN A 199 4.11 -16.92 0.23
CA GLN A 199 3.09 -16.90 -0.81
C GLN A 199 2.28 -18.20 -0.75
N VAL A 200 0.96 -18.10 -0.68
CA VAL A 200 0.03 -19.22 -0.61
C VAL A 200 -0.92 -19.30 -1.80
N GLU A 201 -1.18 -18.18 -2.48
CA GLU A 201 -1.99 -18.13 -3.70
C GLU A 201 -1.41 -17.11 -4.69
N ASP A 202 -1.59 -17.39 -5.99
CA ASP A 202 -1.32 -16.51 -7.13
C ASP A 202 -2.54 -16.58 -8.04
N ILE A 203 -3.27 -15.47 -8.14
CA ILE A 203 -4.60 -15.43 -8.75
C ILE A 203 -4.51 -14.71 -10.08
N THR A 204 -4.77 -15.40 -11.19
CA THR A 204 -4.82 -14.77 -12.51
C THR A 204 -6.14 -14.02 -12.69
N LEU A 205 -6.11 -12.71 -12.47
CA LEU A 205 -7.27 -11.81 -12.70
C LEU A 205 -6.97 -10.69 -13.69
N PHE A 206 -5.72 -10.24 -13.77
CA PHE A 206 -5.28 -9.11 -14.58
C PHE A 206 -4.26 -9.56 -15.63
N PRO A 207 -4.24 -8.95 -16.82
CA PRO A 207 -3.20 -9.18 -17.81
C PRO A 207 -1.88 -8.46 -17.47
N ASP A 208 -1.92 -7.46 -16.58
CA ASP A 208 -0.85 -6.50 -16.31
C ASP A 208 -0.52 -6.33 -14.83
N LYS A 209 -1.24 -7.03 -13.94
CA LYS A 209 -1.04 -7.01 -12.49
C LYS A 209 -0.85 -8.42 -11.95
N TYR A 210 -0.03 -8.54 -10.92
CA TYR A 210 -0.05 -9.72 -10.06
C TYR A 210 -1.14 -9.58 -8.99
N PHE A 211 -1.70 -10.72 -8.58
CA PHE A 211 -2.59 -10.81 -7.41
C PHE A 211 -2.06 -11.94 -6.54
N LEU A 212 -1.34 -11.56 -5.50
CA LEU A 212 -0.62 -12.47 -4.63
C LEU A 212 -1.21 -12.46 -3.22
N VAL A 213 -1.25 -13.64 -2.62
CA VAL A 213 -1.70 -13.82 -1.23
C VAL A 213 -0.56 -14.40 -0.41
N PHE A 214 -0.25 -13.76 0.72
CA PHE A 214 0.79 -14.16 1.65
C PHE A 214 0.20 -14.44 3.02
N ALA A 215 0.54 -15.59 3.62
CA ALA A 215 0.05 -15.98 4.93
C ALA A 215 1.16 -16.65 5.74
N ARG A 216 0.96 -16.79 7.06
CA ARG A 216 1.88 -17.56 7.89
C ARG A 216 1.94 -19.00 7.39
N LYS A 217 3.14 -19.59 7.35
CA LYS A 217 3.29 -21.02 7.06
C LYS A 217 2.46 -21.80 8.09
N PRO A 218 1.58 -22.74 7.68
CA PRO A 218 0.87 -23.59 8.62
C PRO A 218 1.88 -24.30 9.52
N LEU A 219 1.73 -24.17 10.84
CA LEU A 219 2.67 -24.76 11.80
C LEU A 219 2.68 -26.29 11.72
N PHE A 220 1.60 -26.91 11.23
CA PHE A 220 1.52 -28.34 10.94
C PHE A 220 0.52 -28.62 9.80
N ARG A 221 0.90 -29.50 8.86
CA ARG A 221 -0.04 -30.39 8.16
C ARG A 221 0.45 -31.81 8.42
N PRO A 222 -0.35 -32.72 9.00
CA PRO A 222 -0.04 -34.15 8.95
C PRO A 222 -0.07 -34.66 7.51
#